data_AF-A0A1J7HS58-F1
#
_entry.id   AF-A0A1J7HS58-F1
#
_cell.length_a   1.000
_cell.length_b   1.000
_cell.length_c   1.000
_cell.angle_alpha   90.00
_cell.angle_beta   90.00
_cell.angle_gamma   90.00
#
_symmetry.space_group_name_H-M   'P 1'
#
loop_
_entity.id
_entity.type
_entity.pdbx_description
1 polymer ?
#
loop_
_entity_poly.entity_id
_entity_poly.type
_entity_poly.pdbx_seq_one_letter_code
_entity_poly.pdbx_strand_id
1 'polypeptide(L)'
;MFLCIITESFQRLLNKQDGHRAEWEYPFAVAGINISFMLTQMLDLKAGYPSSLSGICFLQLLEDDEMAFDNLFCVAFQMMDAQWLAKRATYMEFNDVLKSTRMELELELALEGISSVKDLPAYNLLR
;
A
#
# COMPACT_ATOMS: atom_id res chain seq x y z
N MET A 1 4.38 17.44 -0.50
CA MET A 1 4.19 16.78 -1.81
C MET A 1 3.63 15.39 -1.48
N PHE A 2 2.34 15.30 -1.19
CA PHE A 2 1.69 14.06 -0.69
C PHE A 2 0.36 13.77 -1.41
N LEU A 3 0.03 14.55 -2.46
CA LEU A 3 -1.34 14.63 -2.99
C LEU A 3 -1.43 15.03 -4.48
N CYS A 4 -0.33 15.08 -5.25
CA CYS A 4 -0.41 15.53 -6.65
C CYS A 4 -0.92 14.48 -7.64
N ILE A 5 -1.02 13.21 -7.24
CA ILE A 5 -1.68 12.20 -8.07
C ILE A 5 -2.64 11.42 -7.18
N ILE A 6 -3.77 12.03 -6.82
CA ILE A 6 -4.91 11.22 -6.42
C ILE A 6 -5.39 10.52 -7.69
N THR A 7 -4.88 9.31 -7.92
CA THR A 7 -5.37 8.44 -8.99
C THR A 7 -6.89 8.28 -8.82
N GLU A 8 -7.62 8.12 -9.93
CA GLU A 8 -9.08 7.91 -9.90
C GLU A 8 -9.47 6.80 -8.93
N SER A 9 -8.62 5.78 -8.81
CA SER A 9 -8.77 4.66 -7.87
C SER A 9 -8.65 5.07 -6.40
N PHE A 10 -7.73 5.97 -6.04
CA PHE A 10 -7.70 6.51 -4.68
C PHE A 10 -8.89 7.43 -4.41
N GLN A 11 -9.38 8.19 -5.40
CA GLN A 11 -10.63 8.95 -5.27
C GLN A 11 -11.83 8.01 -5.06
N ARG A 12 -11.92 6.90 -5.80
CA ARG A 12 -12.96 5.89 -5.62
C ARG A 12 -12.91 5.28 -4.22
N LEU A 13 -11.72 4.97 -3.73
CA LEU A 13 -11.49 4.45 -2.39
C LEU A 13 -11.81 5.49 -1.29
N LEU A 14 -11.40 6.75 -1.45
CA LEU A 14 -11.76 7.86 -0.54
C LEU A 14 -13.27 8.09 -0.48
N ASN A 15 -13.92 8.09 -1.64
CA ASN A 15 -15.36 8.28 -1.78
C ASN A 15 -16.14 6.97 -1.61
N LYS A 16 -15.47 5.88 -1.25
CA LYS A 16 -16.12 4.61 -0.91
C LYS A 16 -17.05 4.09 -2.03
N GLN A 17 -16.63 4.22 -3.29
CA GLN A 17 -17.49 3.93 -4.45
C GLN A 17 -17.63 2.42 -4.76
N ASP A 18 -16.74 1.58 -4.22
CA ASP A 18 -16.72 0.13 -4.52
C ASP A 18 -17.20 -0.73 -3.32
N GLY A 19 -18.12 -1.68 -3.54
CA GLY A 19 -18.59 -2.63 -2.52
C GLY A 19 -19.79 -2.18 -1.67
N HIS A 20 -20.41 -3.11 -0.95
CA HIS A 20 -21.51 -2.80 0.00
C HIS A 20 -20.93 -2.27 1.32
N ARG A 21 -20.39 -1.05 1.28
CA ARG A 21 -19.53 -0.50 2.33
C ARG A 21 -20.24 -0.18 3.65
N ALA A 22 -21.57 -0.09 3.71
CA ALA A 22 -22.29 0.26 4.93
C ALA A 22 -22.07 -0.72 6.12
N GLU A 23 -21.63 -1.95 5.86
CA GLU A 23 -21.43 -2.98 6.90
C GLU A 23 -19.96 -3.22 7.29
N TRP A 24 -19.01 -2.91 6.41
CA TRP A 24 -17.60 -3.31 6.54
C TRP A 24 -16.67 -2.11 6.48
N GLU A 25 -16.98 -1.03 7.20
CA GLU A 25 -16.15 0.17 7.21
C GLU A 25 -14.98 0.07 8.20
N TYR A 26 -13.79 0.44 7.75
CA TYR A 26 -12.68 0.82 8.63
C TYR A 26 -12.51 2.34 8.66
N PRO A 27 -11.92 2.90 9.74
CA PRO A 27 -11.65 4.33 9.79
C PRO A 27 -10.55 4.70 8.79
N PHE A 28 -10.92 5.38 7.70
CA PHE A 28 -10.04 5.68 6.57
C PHE A 28 -8.74 6.38 6.96
N ALA A 29 -8.82 7.43 7.78
CA ALA A 29 -7.65 8.16 8.24
C ALA A 29 -6.72 7.30 9.11
N VAL A 30 -7.29 6.39 9.92
CA VAL A 30 -6.50 5.45 10.75
C VAL A 30 -5.78 4.45 9.85
N ALA A 31 -6.43 3.94 8.81
CA ALA A 31 -5.77 3.12 7.79
C ALA A 31 -4.61 3.85 7.13
N GLY A 32 -4.83 5.08 6.65
CA GLY A 32 -3.77 5.88 6.02
C GLY A 32 -2.55 6.08 6.92
N ILE A 33 -2.76 6.44 8.19
CA ILE A 33 -1.65 6.63 9.15
C ILE A 33 -0.90 5.32 9.38
N ASN A 34 -1.61 4.21 9.55
CA ASN A 34 -0.99 2.91 9.83
C ASN A 34 -0.24 2.36 8.61
N ILE A 35 -0.77 2.54 7.40
CA ILE A 35 -0.09 2.18 6.15
C ILE A 35 1.19 3.01 6.00
N SER A 36 1.13 4.33 6.21
CA SER A 36 2.32 5.19 6.17
C SER A 36 3.39 4.72 7.16
N PHE A 37 2.99 4.38 8.38
CA PHE A 37 3.90 3.87 9.40
C PHE A 37 4.49 2.51 9.01
N MET A 38 3.66 1.58 8.53
CA MET A 38 4.07 0.26 8.06
C MET A 38 5.10 0.37 6.93
N LEU A 39 4.85 1.19 5.90
CA LEU A 39 5.78 1.40 4.79
C LEU A 39 7.10 2.02 5.28
N THR A 40 7.03 3.02 6.16
CA THR A 40 8.24 3.65 6.73
C THR A 40 9.14 2.63 7.43
N GLN A 41 8.56 1.68 8.16
CA GLN A 41 9.30 0.62 8.84
C GLN A 41 9.78 -0.47 7.88
N MET A 42 8.93 -0.93 6.98
CA MET A 42 9.21 -2.00 6.03
C MET A 42 10.36 -1.64 5.07
N LEU A 43 10.36 -0.39 4.60
CA LEU A 43 11.34 0.14 3.64
C LEU A 43 12.58 0.73 4.32
N ASP A 44 12.66 0.68 5.65
CA ASP A 44 13.80 1.18 6.43
C ASP A 44 14.14 2.67 6.18
N LEU A 45 13.12 3.50 5.93
CA LEU A 45 13.31 4.91 5.52
C LEU A 45 13.95 5.81 6.59
N LYS A 46 14.04 5.32 7.82
CA LYS A 46 14.70 6.03 8.93
C LYS A 46 16.19 5.68 9.04
N ALA A 47 16.64 4.60 8.42
CA ALA A 47 18.05 4.27 8.35
C ALA A 47 18.74 5.15 7.30
N GLY A 48 20.04 5.44 7.51
CA GLY A 48 20.83 6.15 6.51
C GLY A 48 21.01 5.36 5.20
N TYR A 49 20.87 4.03 5.27
CA TYR A 49 20.83 3.14 4.11
C TYR A 49 19.94 1.94 4.43
N PRO A 50 19.02 1.53 3.53
CA PRO A 50 18.11 0.44 3.79
C PRO A 50 18.85 -0.89 3.88
N SER A 51 18.53 -1.67 4.90
CA SER A 51 19.10 -3.01 5.13
C SER A 51 18.16 -4.15 4.73
N SER A 52 16.86 -3.86 4.59
CA SER A 52 15.84 -4.83 4.16
C SER A 52 15.84 -4.98 2.63
N LEU A 53 15.50 -6.17 2.13
CA LEU A 53 15.34 -6.40 0.69
C LEU A 53 14.30 -5.44 0.09
N SER A 54 13.17 -5.25 0.77
CA SER A 54 12.12 -4.30 0.34
C SER A 54 12.63 -2.86 0.28
N GLY A 55 13.47 -2.44 1.24
CA GLY A 55 14.06 -1.11 1.25
C GLY A 55 15.10 -0.92 0.14
N ILE A 56 15.94 -1.93 -0.12
CA ILE A 56 16.91 -1.91 -1.21
C ILE A 56 16.20 -1.84 -2.57
N CYS A 57 15.19 -2.70 -2.79
CA CYS A 57 14.37 -2.67 -4.01
C CYS A 57 13.67 -1.31 -4.17
N PHE A 58 13.03 -0.81 -3.10
CA PHE A 58 12.37 0.49 -3.16
C PHE A 58 13.33 1.64 -3.47
N LEU A 59 14.57 1.61 -2.97
CA LEU A 59 15.56 2.61 -3.30
C LEU A 59 15.88 2.67 -4.79
N GLN A 60 15.92 1.50 -5.46
CA GLN A 60 16.07 1.42 -6.92
C GLN A 60 14.85 1.99 -7.63
N LEU A 61 13.64 1.63 -7.19
CA LEU A 61 12.39 2.17 -7.76
C LEU A 61 12.31 3.70 -7.64
N LEU A 62 12.78 4.25 -6.52
CA LEU A 62 12.78 5.69 -6.26
C LEU A 62 13.81 6.44 -7.10
N GLU A 63 14.91 5.78 -7.50
CA GLU A 63 15.91 6.36 -8.41
C GLU A 63 15.31 6.62 -9.80
N ASP A 64 14.40 5.76 -10.25
CA ASP A 64 13.75 5.85 -11.56
C ASP A 64 12.43 6.65 -11.55
N ASP A 65 11.69 6.67 -10.44
CA ASP A 65 10.39 7.36 -10.29
C ASP A 65 10.28 8.11 -8.96
N GLU A 66 10.34 9.45 -9.00
CA GLU A 66 10.14 10.31 -7.82
C GLU A 66 8.80 10.09 -7.13
N MET A 67 7.79 9.57 -7.84
CA MET A 67 6.46 9.24 -7.32
C MET A 67 6.35 7.80 -6.82
N ALA A 68 7.45 7.02 -6.76
CA ALA A 68 7.44 5.63 -6.34
C ALA A 68 6.82 5.45 -4.94
N PHE A 69 7.09 6.36 -4.00
CA PHE A 69 6.49 6.28 -2.67
C PHE A 69 4.96 6.47 -2.70
N ASP A 70 4.48 7.52 -3.38
CA ASP A 70 3.05 7.80 -3.50
C ASP A 70 2.30 6.66 -4.20
N ASN A 71 2.90 6.10 -5.26
CA ASN A 71 2.37 4.95 -5.97
C ASN A 71 2.30 3.72 -5.06
N LEU A 72 3.38 3.43 -4.32
CA LEU A 72 3.44 2.29 -3.41
C LEU A 72 2.46 2.43 -2.24
N PHE A 73 2.28 3.65 -1.73
CA PHE A 73 1.25 3.97 -0.74
C PHE A 73 -0.15 3.68 -1.28
N CYS A 74 -0.46 4.10 -2.51
CA CYS A 74 -1.75 3.83 -3.14
C CYS A 74 -1.98 2.32 -3.32
N VAL A 75 -0.96 1.58 -3.80
CA VAL A 75 -1.02 0.11 -3.93
C VAL A 75 -1.28 -0.54 -2.57
N ALA A 76 -0.53 -0.18 -1.54
CA ALA A 76 -0.70 -0.73 -0.20
C ALA A 76 -2.10 -0.46 0.37
N PHE A 77 -2.66 0.72 0.12
CA PHE A 77 -4.02 1.06 0.57
C PHE A 77 -5.08 0.25 -0.17
N GLN A 78 -4.98 0.13 -1.48
CA GLN A 78 -5.92 -0.69 -2.26
C GLN A 78 -5.83 -2.17 -1.89
N MET A 79 -4.61 -2.68 -1.67
CA MET A 79 -4.39 -4.05 -1.19
C MET A 79 -5.05 -4.27 0.18
N MET A 80 -4.89 -3.31 1.10
CA MET A 80 -5.54 -3.36 2.41
C MET A 80 -7.08 -3.32 2.29
N ASP A 81 -7.65 -2.45 1.45
CA ASP A 81 -9.11 -2.36 1.21
C ASP A 81 -9.64 -3.66 0.60
N ALA A 82 -8.95 -4.22 -0.40
CA ALA A 82 -9.30 -5.49 -1.03
C ALA A 82 -9.29 -6.64 -0.03
N GLN A 83 -8.23 -6.77 0.78
CA GLN A 83 -8.12 -7.79 1.82
C GLN A 83 -9.20 -7.61 2.91
N TRP A 84 -9.49 -6.37 3.30
CA TRP A 84 -10.51 -6.02 4.27
C TRP A 84 -11.90 -6.46 3.80
N LEU A 85 -12.27 -6.09 2.56
CA LEU A 85 -13.56 -6.44 1.96
C LEU A 85 -13.70 -7.94 1.72
N ALA A 86 -12.64 -8.60 1.23
CA ALA A 86 -12.64 -10.05 1.01
C ALA A 86 -12.85 -10.84 2.31
N LYS A 87 -12.25 -10.38 3.41
CA LYS A 87 -12.41 -11.00 4.74
C LYS A 87 -13.72 -10.64 5.43
N ARG A 88 -14.44 -9.60 4.96
CA ARG A 88 -15.52 -8.95 5.72
C ARG A 88 -15.02 -8.60 7.13
N ALA A 89 -13.84 -7.98 7.15
CA ALA A 89 -13.11 -7.77 8.38
C ALA A 89 -13.86 -6.79 9.30
N THR A 90 -13.69 -7.03 10.59
CA THR A 90 -14.13 -6.15 11.66
C THR A 90 -12.96 -5.30 12.16
N TYR A 91 -13.26 -4.25 12.91
CA TYR A 91 -12.24 -3.41 13.54
C TYR A 91 -11.21 -4.22 14.36
N MET A 92 -11.63 -5.32 14.98
CA MET A 92 -10.74 -6.18 15.77
C MET A 92 -9.64 -6.84 14.91
N GLU A 93 -9.89 -7.04 13.62
CA GLU A 93 -8.98 -7.70 12.68
C GLU A 93 -8.08 -6.71 11.94
N PHE A 94 -8.20 -5.40 12.21
CA PHE A 94 -7.48 -4.35 11.49
C PHE A 94 -5.97 -4.56 11.46
N ASN A 95 -5.37 -4.92 12.59
CA ASN A 95 -3.94 -5.19 12.64
C ASN A 95 -3.55 -6.45 11.86
N ASP A 96 -4.44 -7.44 11.77
CA ASP A 96 -4.17 -8.68 11.04
C ASP A 96 -4.32 -8.48 9.53
N VAL A 97 -5.24 -7.62 9.10
CA VAL A 97 -5.30 -7.14 7.71
C VAL A 97 -4.01 -6.40 7.37
N LEU A 98 -3.58 -5.43 8.19
CA LEU A 98 -2.32 -4.70 7.93
C LEU A 98 -1.09 -5.60 7.86
N LYS A 99 -0.98 -6.61 8.75
CA LYS A 99 0.10 -7.61 8.67
C LYS A 99 0.05 -8.40 7.36
N SER A 100 -1.15 -8.77 6.92
CA SER A 100 -1.35 -9.48 5.65
C SER A 100 -0.94 -8.59 4.46
N THR A 101 -1.34 -7.32 4.47
CA THR A 101 -0.94 -6.33 3.46
C THR A 101 0.58 -6.18 3.42
N ARG A 102 1.23 -6.04 4.59
CA ARG A 102 2.70 -5.95 4.68
C ARG A 102 3.38 -7.18 4.06
N MET A 103 2.95 -8.37 4.47
CA MET A 103 3.56 -9.62 4.01
C MET A 103 3.43 -9.78 2.49
N GLU A 104 2.25 -9.50 1.94
CA GLU A 104 2.02 -9.58 0.49
C GLU A 104 2.85 -8.54 -0.27
N LEU A 105 2.96 -7.32 0.25
CA LEU A 105 3.78 -6.27 -0.35
C LEU A 105 5.29 -6.58 -0.29
N GLU A 106 5.78 -7.18 0.81
CA GLU A 106 7.17 -7.65 0.93
C GLU A 106 7.45 -8.77 -0.10
N LEU A 107 6.49 -9.67 -0.35
CA LEU A 107 6.62 -10.70 -1.38
C LEU A 107 6.67 -10.11 -2.79
N GLU A 108 5.78 -9.15 -3.11
CA GLU A 108 5.76 -8.52 -4.43
C GLU A 108 7.02 -7.71 -4.71
N LEU A 109 7.56 -6.98 -3.72
CA LEU A 109 8.82 -6.25 -3.86
C LEU A 109 10.05 -7.16 -3.96
N ALA A 110 9.94 -8.41 -3.52
CA ALA A 110 11.00 -9.40 -3.65
C ALA A 110 10.98 -10.15 -5.01
N LEU A 111 9.99 -9.88 -5.87
CA LEU A 111 9.92 -10.48 -7.20
C LEU A 111 11.08 -9.99 -8.08
N GLU A 112 11.59 -10.89 -8.91
CA GLU A 112 12.58 -10.52 -9.92
C GLU A 112 11.94 -9.67 -11.02
N GLY A 113 12.69 -8.70 -11.55
CA GLY A 113 12.26 -7.88 -12.69
C GLY A 113 11.33 -6.72 -12.34
N ILE A 114 11.15 -6.38 -11.07
CA ILE A 114 10.45 -5.17 -10.64
C ILE A 114 11.34 -3.95 -10.94
N SER A 115 10.94 -3.14 -11.92
CA SER A 115 11.61 -1.90 -12.33
C SER A 115 10.78 -0.64 -12.05
N SER A 116 9.48 -0.83 -11.82
CA SER A 116 8.55 0.21 -11.43
C SER A 116 7.53 -0.35 -10.44
N VAL A 117 6.95 0.51 -9.60
CA VAL A 117 5.78 0.15 -8.77
C VAL A 117 4.62 -0.35 -9.64
N LYS A 118 4.58 0.03 -10.92
CA LYS A 118 3.59 -0.43 -11.91
C LYS A 118 3.71 -1.91 -12.27
N ASP A 119 4.88 -2.50 -12.03
CA ASP A 119 5.17 -3.91 -12.31
C ASP A 119 4.65 -4.83 -11.18
N LEU A 120 4.30 -4.25 -10.03
CA LEU A 120 3.75 -5.01 -8.91
C LEU A 120 2.38 -5.62 -9.29
N PRO A 121 2.13 -6.91 -9.02
CA PRO A 121 0.83 -7.53 -9.27
C PRO A 121 -0.35 -6.75 -8.67
N ALA A 122 -0.19 -6.21 -7.45
CA ALA A 122 -1.21 -5.41 -6.79
C ALA A 122 -1.46 -4.04 -7.45
N TYR A 123 -0.60 -3.58 -8.36
CA TYR A 123 -0.87 -2.37 -9.13
C TYR A 123 -2.13 -2.48 -9.99
N ASN A 124 -2.56 -3.70 -10.34
CA ASN A 124 -3.82 -3.93 -11.03
C ASN A 124 -5.05 -3.50 -10.20
N LEU A 125 -4.93 -3.42 -8.88
CA LEU A 125 -5.99 -2.89 -8.01
C LEU A 125 -6.21 -1.39 -8.19
N LEU A 126 -5.25 -0.68 -8.80
CA LEU A 126 -5.38 0.72 -9.14
C LEU A 126 -6.05 0.96 -10.50
N ARG A 127 -6.51 -0.08 -11.22
CA ARG A 127 -7.18 0.06 -12.52
C ARG A 127 -8.70 0.14 -12.44
#